data_AF-A0A527ZKB3-F1
#
_entry.id   AF-A0A527ZKB3-F1
#
_cell.length_a   1.000
_cell.length_b   1.000
_cell.length_c   1.000
_cell.angle_alpha   90.00
_cell.angle_beta   90.00
_cell.angle_gamma   90.00
#
_symmetry.space_group_name_H-M   'P 1'
#
loop_
_entity.id
_entity.type
_entity.pdbx_description
1 polymer ?
#
loop_
_entity_poly.entity_id
_entity_poly.type
_entity_poly.pdbx_seq_one_letter_code
_entity_poly.pdbx_strand_id
1 'polypeptide(L)' 'MTDGGDVLDAVVIGAGWAGLGVSYWLARRGLRHSVLERGRIGETWRTQRWDLFRMNTPNVQTVMPGDCYDGPDPDGALT' A
#
# COMPACT_ATOMS: atom_id res chain seq x y z
N MET A 1 32.53 -21.59 1.05
CA MET A 1 31.14 -21.64 0.58
C MET A 1 30.54 -20.30 0.98
N THR A 2 30.51 -19.33 0.05
CA THR A 2 30.02 -17.98 0.38
C THR A 2 28.56 -18.10 0.78
N ASP A 3 28.26 -17.74 2.02
CA ASP A 3 26.92 -17.44 2.51
C ASP A 3 26.43 -16.22 1.73
N GLY A 4 25.92 -16.47 0.52
CA GLY A 4 25.47 -15.45 -0.40
C GLY A 4 24.16 -14.92 0.12
N GLY A 5 24.24 -13.88 0.96
CA GLY A 5 23.07 -13.18 1.48
C GLY A 5 22.03 -13.01 0.37
N ASP A 6 20.82 -13.50 0.62
CA ASP A 6 19.77 -13.62 -0.37
C ASP A 6 19.51 -12.27 -1.08
N VAL A 7 19.96 -12.16 -2.34
CA VAL A 7 19.77 -10.95 -3.14
C VAL A 7 18.29 -10.80 -3.48
N LEU A 8 17.68 -9.71 -3.02
CA LEU A 8 16.30 -9.37 -3.36
C LEU A 8 16.19 -8.98 -4.84
N ASP A 9 15.08 -9.33 -5.48
CA ASP A 9 14.74 -8.91 -6.84
C ASP A 9 14.42 -7.41 -6.88
N ALA A 10 13.86 -6.87 -5.80
CA ALA A 10 13.53 -5.46 -5.67
C ALA A 10 13.51 -4.97 -4.21
N VAL A 11 13.69 -3.67 -4.04
CA VAL A 11 13.37 -2.96 -2.80
C VAL A 11 12.40 -1.84 -3.14
N VAL A 12 11.25 -1.82 -2.46
CA VAL A 12 10.23 -0.78 -2.60
C VAL A 12 10.46 0.27 -1.51
N ILE A 13 10.66 1.52 -1.93
CA ILE A 13 10.85 2.63 -0.99
C ILE A 13 9.52 3.36 -0.80
N GLY A 14 8.99 3.29 0.41
CA GLY A 14 7.70 3.83 0.84
C GLY A 14 6.63 2.75 0.99
N ALA A 15 5.98 2.68 2.15
CA ALA A 15 4.84 1.80 2.43
C ALA A 15 3.51 2.57 2.44
N GLY A 16 3.38 3.55 1.54
CA GLY A 16 2.11 4.18 1.20
C GLY A 16 1.31 3.38 0.16
N TRP A 17 0.22 3.97 -0.34
CA TRP A 17 -0.68 3.36 -1.32
C TRP A 17 0.05 2.78 -2.55
N ALA A 18 0.93 3.58 -3.15
CA ALA A 18 1.68 3.15 -4.33
C ALA A 18 2.64 1.98 -4.03
N GLY A 19 3.40 2.07 -2.93
CA GLY A 19 4.39 1.05 -2.57
C GLY A 19 3.76 -0.29 -2.19
N LEU A 20 2.65 -0.26 -1.44
CA LEU A 20 1.89 -1.46 -1.13
C LEU A 20 1.26 -2.07 -2.39
N GLY A 21 0.78 -1.25 -3.33
CA GLY A 21 0.25 -1.73 -4.60
C GLY A 21 1.30 -2.43 -5.47
N VAL A 22 2.52 -1.88 -5.50
CA VAL A 22 3.67 -2.53 -6.17
C VAL A 22 4.05 -3.84 -5.46
N SER A 23 4.16 -3.81 -4.13
CA SER A 23 4.49 -4.98 -3.31
C SER A 23 3.52 -6.14 -3.54
N TYR A 24 2.22 -5.86 -3.61
CA TYR A 24 1.19 -6.86 -3.91
C TYR A 24 1.49 -7.62 -5.21
N TRP A 25 1.81 -6.90 -6.29
CA TRP A 25 2.10 -7.54 -7.59
C TRP A 25 3.46 -8.23 -7.64
N LEU A 26 4.47 -7.73 -6.93
CA LEU A 26 5.75 -8.41 -6.78
C LEU A 26 5.57 -9.75 -6.05
N ALA A 27 4.84 -9.76 -4.94
CA ALA A 27 4.51 -10.97 -4.19
C ALA A 27 3.74 -11.98 -5.07
N ARG A 28 2.73 -11.50 -5.80
CA ARG A 28 1.90 -12.35 -6.68
C ARG A 28 2.68 -12.93 -7.87
N ARG A 29 3.82 -12.36 -8.23
CA ARG A 29 4.75 -12.89 -9.25
C ARG A 29 5.88 -13.75 -8.66
N GLY A 30 5.90 -13.96 -7.35
CA GLY A 30 6.95 -14.75 -6.67
C GLY A 30 8.30 -14.04 -6.57
N LEU A 31 8.34 -12.71 -6.73
CA LEU A 31 9.58 -11.93 -6.64
C LEU A 31 9.88 -11.57 -5.18
N ARG A 32 11.10 -11.88 -4.74
CA ARG A 32 11.60 -11.58 -3.41
C ARG A 32 11.85 -10.08 -3.30
N HIS A 33 11.13 -9.41 -2.42
CA HIS A 33 11.28 -7.99 -2.22
C HIS A 33 11.01 -7.60 -0.78
N SER A 34 11.54 -6.43 -0.41
CA SER A 34 11.28 -5.79 0.87
C SER A 34 10.69 -4.40 0.64
N VAL A 35 9.80 -3.98 1.53
CA VAL A 35 9.24 -2.62 1.54
C VAL A 35 9.84 -1.87 2.73
N LEU A 36 10.45 -0.72 2.47
CA LEU A 36 11.05 0.12 3.50
C LEU A 36 10.27 1.42 3.63
N GLU A 37 9.84 1.75 4.86
CA GLU A 37 9.11 2.97 5.18
C GLU A 37 9.81 3.71 6.31
N ARG A 38 9.80 5.04 6.25
CA ARG A 38 10.38 5.90 7.28
C ARG A 38 9.53 5.89 8.55
N GLY A 39 8.21 5.87 8.40
CA GLY A 39 7.23 5.83 9.50
C GLY A 39 6.57 4.47 9.66
N ARG A 40 5.27 4.47 9.99
CA ARG A 40 4.44 3.26 9.92
C ARG A 40 3.90 3.07 8.51
N ILE A 41 3.41 1.87 8.22
CA ILE A 41 2.66 1.60 6.99
C ILE A 41 1.53 2.64 6.83
N GLY A 42 1.50 3.31 5.68
CA GLY A 42 0.53 4.36 5.38
C GLY A 42 0.65 5.64 6.22
N GLU A 43 1.81 5.95 6.84
CA GLU A 43 1.96 7.08 7.78
C GLU A 43 1.38 8.41 7.26
N THR A 44 1.56 8.73 5.98
CA THR A 44 1.00 9.95 5.37
C THR A 44 -0.52 10.04 5.51
N TRP A 45 -1.23 8.92 5.39
CA TRP A 45 -2.69 8.88 5.55
C TRP A 45 -3.11 8.87 7.02
N ARG A 46 -2.28 8.33 7.91
CA ARG A 46 -2.59 8.22 9.34
C ARG A 46 -2.44 9.53 10.10
N THR A 47 -1.45 10.36 9.75
CA THR A 47 -1.05 11.52 10.58
C THR A 47 -0.74 12.80 9.81
N GLN A 48 -0.61 12.73 8.49
CA GLN A 48 -0.23 13.89 7.66
C GLN A 48 -1.41 14.38 6.80
N ARG A 49 -2.64 14.12 7.27
CA ARG A 49 -3.90 14.65 6.75
C ARG A 49 -4.53 15.59 7.76
N TRP A 50 -5.37 16.50 7.28
CA TRP A 50 -6.15 17.41 8.14
C TRP A 50 -7.41 16.71 8.65
N ASP A 51 -7.97 17.19 9.76
CA ASP A 51 -9.06 16.51 10.49
C ASP A 51 -10.31 16.22 9.64
N LEU A 52 -10.56 17.03 8.62
CA LEU A 52 -11.70 16.91 7.70
C LEU A 52 -11.29 16.44 6.30
N PHE A 53 -10.14 15.78 6.19
CA PHE A 53 -9.72 15.19 4.92
C PHE A 53 -10.71 14.10 4.51
N ARG A 54 -11.07 14.09 3.22
CA ARG A 54 -11.86 13.03 2.59
C ARG A 54 -11.29 12.73 1.22
N MET A 55 -11.41 11.47 0.80
CA MET A 55 -11.10 11.09 -0.57
C MET A 55 -12.04 11.79 -1.55
N ASN A 56 -11.51 12.20 -2.71
CA ASN A 56 -12.30 12.81 -3.79
C ASN A 56 -12.87 11.78 -4.77
N THR A 57 -12.68 10.50 -4.46
CA THR A 57 -13.06 9.35 -5.29
C THR A 57 -13.99 8.47 -4.46
N PRO A 58 -15.08 7.93 -5.04
CA PRO A 58 -15.98 6.99 -4.36
C PRO A 58 -15.25 5.86 -3.63
N ASN A 59 -15.84 5.42 -2.53
CA ASN A 59 -15.29 4.33 -1.71
C ASN A 59 -15.05 3.05 -2.52
N VAL A 60 -15.98 2.69 -3.43
CA VAL A 60 -15.84 1.51 -4.31
C VAL A 60 -14.66 1.58 -5.27
N GLN A 61 -14.18 2.79 -5.56
CA GLN A 61 -13.02 3.03 -6.41
C GLN A 61 -11.73 3.22 -5.61
N THR A 62 -11.84 3.39 -4.28
CA THR A 62 -10.70 3.58 -3.37
C THR A 62 -10.33 2.26 -2.71
N VAL A 63 -10.03 1.25 -3.54
CA VAL A 63 -9.64 -0.09 -3.09
C VAL A 63 -8.26 -0.46 -3.60
N MET A 64 -7.55 -1.30 -2.83
CA MET A 64 -6.23 -1.81 -3.21
C MET A 64 -6.34 -3.02 -4.14
N PRO A 65 -5.29 -3.32 -4.92
CA PRO A 65 -5.24 -4.55 -5.72
C PRO A 65 -5.48 -5.79 -4.85
N GLY A 66 -6.46 -6.61 -5.22
CA GLY A 66 -6.82 -7.83 -4.49
C GLY A 66 -7.94 -7.65 -3.46
N ASP A 67 -8.26 -6.40 -3.08
CA ASP A 67 -9.37 -6.11 -2.18
C ASP A 67 -10.68 -5.91 -2.95
N CYS A 68 -11.79 -6.01 -2.22
CA CYS A 68 -13.13 -5.65 -2.68
C CYS A 68 -13.79 -4.75 -1.63
N TYR A 69 -14.53 -3.73 -2.07
CA TYR A 69 -15.30 -2.90 -1.15
C TYR A 69 -16.53 -3.67 -0.66
N ASP A 70 -16.65 -3.83 0.65
CA ASP A 70 -17.76 -4.52 1.34
C ASP A 70 -18.54 -3.61 2.29
N GLY A 71 -18.26 -2.30 2.26
CA GLY A 71 -18.93 -1.31 3.08
C GLY A 71 -20.33 -0.92 2.58
N PRO A 72 -21.13 -0.24 3.44
CA PRO A 72 -22.52 0.07 3.13
C PRO A 72 -22.72 1.31 2.24
N ASP A 73 -21.67 2.10 1.98
CA ASP A 73 -21.76 3.40 1.29
C ASP A 73 -20.78 3.48 0.10
N PRO A 74 -21.12 2.86 -1.05
CA PRO A 74 -20.21 2.75 -2.19
C PRO A 74 -19.82 4.11 -2.80
N ASP A 75 -20.76 5.06 -2.83
CA ASP A 75 -20.60 6.38 -3.43
C ASP A 75 -20.06 7.42 -2.43
N GLY A 76 -19.86 7.02 -1.17
CA GLY A 76 -19.30 7.86 -0.13
C GLY A 76 -17.83 8.21 -0.30
N ALA A 77 -17.29 8.92 0.69
CA ALA A 77 -15.88 9.33 0.73
C ALA A 77 -15.21 8.93 2.05
N LEU A 78 -14.21 8.04 1.96
CA LEU A 78 -13.38 7.58 3.08
C LEU A 78 -12.67 8.76 3.75
N THR A 79 -12.51 8.64 5.07
CA THR A 79 -11.70 9.54 5.92
C THR A 79 -10.36 8.90 6.19
#